data_AF-A0A183ADP9-F1
#
_entry.id   AF-A0A183ADP9-F1
#
_cell.length_a   1.000
_cell.length_b   1.000
_cell.length_c   1.000
_cell.angle_alpha   90.00
_cell.angle_beta   90.00
_cell.angle_gamma   90.00
#
_symmetry.space_group_name_H-M   'P 1'
#
loop_
_entity.id
_entity.type
_entity.pdbx_description
1 polymer ?
#
loop_
_entity_poly.entity_id
_entity_poly.type
_entity_poly.pdbx_seq_one_letter_code
_entity_poly.pdbx_strand_id
1 'polypeptide(L)' 'MSNEFEEAIAFFMEHLDTDKNGKLSKAEILTIHESDAFKKNIDDLFKKYDRDQDGELNREELIMWLETEFPEGEPRYGLE' A
#
# COMPACT_ATOMS: atom_id res chain seq x y z
N MET A 1 -9.09 15.55 5.02
CA MET A 1 -9.40 14.92 3.72
C MET A 1 -8.13 14.58 2.95
N SER A 2 -7.31 15.52 2.45
CA SER A 2 -6.11 15.15 1.64
C SER A 2 -4.90 14.65 2.44
N ASN A 3 -4.71 15.08 3.70
CA ASN A 3 -3.49 14.79 4.47
C ASN A 3 -3.45 13.42 5.16
N GLU A 4 -4.59 12.82 5.48
CA GLU A 4 -4.63 11.63 6.36
C GLU A 4 -4.10 10.37 5.65
N PHE A 5 -4.39 10.23 4.36
CA PHE A 5 -3.84 9.15 3.55
C PHE A 5 -2.37 9.36 3.23
N GLU A 6 -1.90 10.60 3.08
CA GLU A 6 -0.48 10.89 2.84
C GLU A 6 0.38 10.46 4.04
N GLU A 7 -0.09 10.65 5.27
CA GLU A 7 0.62 10.19 6.47
C GLU A 7 0.64 8.65 6.56
N ALA A 8 -0.48 7.98 6.24
CA ALA A 8 -0.52 6.52 6.19
C ALA A 8 0.42 5.96 5.11
N ILE A 9 0.43 6.57 3.92
CA ILE A 9 1.31 6.20 2.81
C ILE A 9 2.77 6.43 3.20
N ALA A 10 3.09 7.57 3.83
CA ALA A 10 4.44 7.84 4.31
C ALA A 10 4.89 6.79 5.35
N PHE A 11 4.01 6.37 6.26
CA PHE A 11 4.30 5.33 7.23
C PHE A 11 4.59 3.98 6.55
N PHE A 12 3.76 3.58 5.58
CA PHE A 12 3.98 2.36 4.80
C PHE A 12 5.24 2.44 3.95
N MET A 13 5.49 3.57 3.28
CA MET A 13 6.72 3.79 2.50
C MET A 13 7.95 3.71 3.39
N GLU A 14 7.96 4.31 4.59
CA GLU A 14 9.14 4.22 5.47
C GLU A 14 9.51 2.78 5.85
N HIS A 15 8.51 1.89 5.94
CA HIS A 15 8.72 0.49 6.31
C HIS A 15 8.91 -0.45 5.11
N LEU A 16 8.36 -0.08 3.94
CA LEU A 16 8.29 -0.95 2.77
C LEU A 16 9.12 -0.43 1.58
N ASP A 17 9.11 0.88 1.32
CA ASP A 17 9.87 1.57 0.25
C ASP A 17 11.34 1.71 0.69
N THR A 18 12.12 0.70 0.35
CA THR A 18 13.54 0.59 0.69
C THR A 18 14.37 1.52 -0.18
N ASP A 19 13.99 1.71 -1.44
CA ASP A 19 14.66 2.61 -2.39
C ASP A 19 14.29 4.09 -2.18
N LYS A 20 13.23 4.36 -1.41
CA LYS A 20 12.68 5.70 -1.14
C LYS A 20 12.26 6.42 -2.42
N ASN A 21 11.75 5.67 -3.39
CA ASN A 21 11.33 6.20 -4.68
C ASN A 21 9.91 6.79 -4.64
N GLY A 22 9.20 6.64 -3.53
CA GLY A 22 7.82 7.12 -3.36
C GLY A 22 6.78 6.24 -4.05
N LYS A 23 7.12 4.98 -4.31
CA LYS A 23 6.25 3.93 -4.83
C LYS A 23 6.54 2.63 -4.08
N LEU A 24 5.63 1.67 -4.18
CA LEU A 24 5.87 0.31 -3.68
C LEU A 24 5.88 -0.65 -4.85
N SER A 25 7.07 -1.13 -5.19
CA SER A 25 7.23 -2.16 -6.23
C SER A 25 6.95 -3.53 -5.65
N LYS A 26 6.47 -4.48 -6.47
CA LYS A 26 6.31 -5.89 -6.02
C LYS A 26 7.59 -6.43 -5.38
N ALA A 27 8.76 -6.08 -5.93
CA ALA A 27 10.04 -6.54 -5.42
C ALA A 27 10.33 -6.08 -3.97
N GLU A 28 9.95 -4.86 -3.61
CA GLU A 28 10.16 -4.32 -2.26
C GLU A 28 9.24 -4.99 -1.26
N ILE A 29 7.97 -5.16 -1.64
CA ILE A 29 6.99 -5.85 -0.80
C ILE A 29 7.41 -7.33 -0.59
N LEU A 30 7.89 -7.99 -1.65
CA LEU A 30 8.39 -9.37 -1.58
C LEU A 30 9.71 -9.53 -0.84
N THR A 31 10.53 -8.48 -0.79
CA THR A 31 11.78 -8.46 -0.02
C THR A 31 11.52 -8.62 1.48
N ILE A 32 10.38 -8.15 1.96
CA ILE A 32 10.03 -8.13 3.38
C ILE A 32 9.30 -9.42 3.78
N HIS A 33 8.60 -10.04 2.83
CA HIS A 33 7.92 -11.31 3.05
C HIS A 33 7.98 -12.20 1.81
N GLU A 34 9.01 -13.05 1.74
CA GLU A 34 9.15 -14.06 0.69
C GLU A 34 8.25 -15.28 0.99
N SER A 35 6.95 -15.14 0.79
CA SER A 35 6.01 -16.26 0.86
C SER A 35 5.15 -16.32 -0.40
N ASP A 36 4.95 -17.52 -0.96
CA ASP A 36 4.10 -17.75 -2.14
C ASP A 36 2.67 -17.26 -1.95
N ALA A 37 2.12 -17.42 -0.73
CA ALA A 37 0.80 -16.88 -0.38
C ALA A 37 0.77 -15.35 -0.48
N PHE A 38 1.87 -14.69 -0.12
CA PHE A 38 2.02 -13.24 -0.17
C PHE A 38 2.21 -12.76 -1.61
N LYS A 39 3.05 -13.44 -2.41
CA LYS A 39 3.15 -13.20 -3.87
C LYS A 39 1.80 -13.21 -4.56
N LYS A 40 0.96 -14.20 -4.25
CA LYS A 40 -0.36 -14.34 -4.88
C LYS A 40 -1.31 -13.23 -4.46
N ASN A 41 -1.32 -12.84 -3.19
CA ASN A 41 -2.12 -11.71 -2.71
C ASN A 41 -1.66 -10.39 -3.34
N ILE A 42 -0.35 -10.18 -3.41
CA ILE A 42 0.23 -8.98 -4.02
C ILE A 42 -0.07 -8.92 -5.52
N ASP A 43 -0.01 -10.02 -6.26
CA ASP A 43 -0.35 -9.99 -7.69
C ASP A 43 -1.82 -9.60 -7.94
N ASP A 44 -2.74 -10.09 -7.12
CA ASP A 44 -4.17 -9.76 -7.21
C ASP A 44 -4.43 -8.29 -6.85
N LEU A 45 -3.76 -7.81 -5.80
CA LEU A 45 -3.84 -6.43 -5.33
C LEU A 45 -3.29 -5.47 -6.39
N PHE A 46 -2.12 -5.77 -6.96
CA PHE A 46 -1.58 -4.99 -8.07
C PHE A 46 -2.53 -5.03 -9.27
N LYS A 47 -3.04 -6.19 -9.70
CA LYS A 47 -4.02 -6.23 -10.81
C LYS A 47 -5.25 -5.36 -10.60
N LYS A 48 -5.64 -5.13 -9.34
CA LYS A 48 -6.81 -4.33 -8.99
C LYS A 48 -6.52 -2.83 -8.89
N TYR A 49 -5.32 -2.45 -8.41
CA TYR A 49 -4.99 -1.06 -8.07
C TYR A 49 -3.86 -0.45 -8.93
N ASP A 50 -2.95 -1.26 -9.49
CA ASP A 50 -1.92 -0.86 -10.48
C ASP A 50 -2.59 -0.59 -11.83
N ARG A 51 -3.10 0.63 -11.97
CA ARG A 51 -3.83 1.08 -13.17
C ARG A 51 -2.89 1.38 -14.32
N ASP A 52 -1.67 1.81 -14.01
CA ASP A 52 -0.65 2.05 -15.03
C ASP A 52 0.01 0.76 -15.51
N GLN A 53 -0.16 -0.33 -14.74
CA GLN A 53 0.40 -1.66 -15.00
C GLN A 53 1.94 -1.64 -15.05
N ASP A 54 2.55 -0.71 -14.30
CA ASP A 54 4.00 -0.53 -14.20
C ASP A 54 4.62 -1.59 -13.26
N GLY A 55 3.78 -2.34 -12.54
CA GLY A 55 4.23 -3.30 -11.53
C GLY A 55 4.64 -2.63 -10.22
N GLU A 56 4.26 -1.37 -10.03
CA GLU A 56 4.54 -0.51 -8.87
C GLU A 56 3.25 0.22 -8.46
N LEU A 57 2.96 0.30 -7.16
CA LEU A 57 1.87 1.13 -6.66
C LEU A 57 2.42 2.51 -6.30
N ASN A 58 2.03 3.51 -7.08
CA ASN A 58 2.35 4.89 -6.77
C ASN A 58 1.44 5.44 -5.66
N ARG A 59 1.79 6.63 -5.15
CA ARG A 59 1.00 7.34 -4.13
C ARG A 59 -0.49 7.46 -4.45
N GLU A 60 -0.89 7.76 -5.69
CA GLU A 60 -2.30 7.88 -6.06
C GLU A 60 -3.02 6.52 -6.03
N GLU A 61 -2.34 5.46 -6.45
CA GLU A 61 -2.84 4.09 -6.42
C GLU A 61 -2.94 3.55 -4.99
N LEU A 62 -1.99 3.91 -4.13
CA LEU A 62 -2.00 3.61 -2.70
C LEU A 62 -3.13 4.34 -1.98
N ILE A 63 -3.43 5.60 -2.34
CA ILE A 63 -4.60 6.31 -1.81
C ILE A 63 -5.87 5.53 -2.15
N MET A 64 -6.08 5.16 -3.41
CA MET A 64 -7.25 4.40 -3.83
C MET A 64 -7.35 3.04 -3.12
N TRP A 65 -6.21 2.38 -2.92
CA TRP A 65 -6.14 1.12 -2.19
C TRP A 65 -6.53 1.31 -0.72
N LEU A 66 -5.97 2.31 -0.05
CA LEU A 66 -6.29 2.63 1.35
C LEU A 66 -7.75 3.08 1.50
N GLU A 67 -8.28 3.89 0.58
CA GLU A 67 -9.70 4.25 0.56
C GLU A 67 -10.63 3.04 0.38
N THR A 68 -10.17 1.99 -0.31
CA THR A 68 -10.98 0.79 -0.56
C THR A 68 -10.91 -0.22 0.59
N GLU A 69 -9.72 -0.45 1.15
CA GLU A 69 -9.51 -1.43 2.23
C GLU A 69 -9.77 -0.83 3.62
N PHE A 70 -9.63 0.49 3.77
CA PHE A 70 -9.94 1.26 4.97
C PHE A 70 -10.98 2.35 4.63
N PRO A 71 -12.21 1.97 4.25
CA PRO A 71 -13.25 2.90 3.79
C PRO A 71 -13.74 3.86 4.88
N GLU A 72 -13.33 3.67 6.14
CA GLU A 72 -13.74 4.50 7.25
C GLU A 72 -12.52 4.85 8.10
N GLY A 73 -12.24 6.15 8.21
CA GLY A 73 -11.35 6.73 9.22
C GLY A 73 -11.91 6.56 10.64
N GLU A 74 -12.21 5.32 11.03
CA GLU A 74 -12.60 4.95 12.37
C GLU A 74 -11.33 4.87 13.23
N PRO A 75 -11.14 5.76 14.22
CA PRO A 75 -10.09 5.58 15.20
C PRO A 75 -10.41 4.33 16.01
N ARG A 76 -9.73 3.21 15.73
CA ARG A 76 -9.70 2.06 16.67
C ARG A 76 -8.80 2.38 17.88
N TYR A 77 -9.09 3.48 18.55
CA TYR A 77 -8.77 3.72 19.96
C TYR A 77 -10.10 4.04 20.68
N GLY A 78 -10.99 3.05 20.66
CA GLY A 78 -12.22 3.01 21.45
C GLY A 78 -12.25 1.72 22.26
N LEU A 79 -11.27 1.55 23.15
CA LEU A 79 -11.48 0.71 24.34
C LEU A 79 -12.22 1.59 25.35
N GLU A 80 -13.54 1.62 25.27
CA GLU A 80 -14.39 1.94 26.42
C GLU A 80 -14.62 0.68 27.26
#